data_AF-A0A170PM07-F1
#
_entry.id   AF-A0A170PM07-F1
#
_cell.length_a   1.000
_cell.length_b   1.000
_cell.length_c   1.000
_cell.angle_alpha   90.00
_cell.angle_beta   90.00
_cell.angle_gamma   90.00
#
_symmetry.space_group_name_H-M   'P 1'
#
loop_
_entity.id
_entity.type
_entity.pdbx_description
1 polymer ?
#
loop_
_entity_poly.entity_id
_entity_poly.type
_entity_poly.pdbx_seq_one_letter_code
_entity_poly.pdbx_strand_id
1 'polypeptide(L)'
;MYAKPGIAQHLLLGQDQLGLDVLWCLTALWLAEQKQRLTPALMQQVAYDEWRSNMIIPLRELRYRCDKTRDAALRNALLAAELAAEKRGIALLYAGVEGNNDIVPVEDCDLEELVQRNLSVLTDRGQWIHALAQLCWKSNG
;
A
#
# COMPACT_ATOMS: atom_id res chain seq x y z
N MET A 1 11.48 1.82 5.27
CA MET A 1 10.23 2.42 5.80
C MET A 1 9.27 1.46 6.48
N TYR A 2 8.89 0.32 5.89
CA TYR A 2 7.82 -0.55 6.47
C TYR A 2 8.12 -1.11 7.87
N ALA A 3 9.39 -1.21 8.24
CA ALA A 3 9.81 -1.64 9.57
C ALA A 3 9.70 -0.54 10.66
N LYS A 4 9.28 0.68 10.32
CA LYS A 4 9.11 1.75 11.32
C LYS A 4 7.86 1.47 12.18
N PRO A 5 7.95 1.67 13.51
CA PRO A 5 6.82 1.48 14.41
C PRO A 5 5.58 2.27 13.97
N GLY A 6 4.40 1.66 14.05
CA GLY A 6 3.12 2.31 13.79
C GLY A 6 2.69 2.37 12.32
N ILE A 7 3.60 2.29 11.34
CA ILE A 7 3.24 2.34 9.91
C ILE A 7 2.35 1.16 9.52
N ALA A 8 2.74 -0.07 9.87
CA ALA A 8 1.96 -1.26 9.55
C ALA A 8 0.55 -1.20 10.17
N GLN A 9 0.43 -0.75 11.41
CA GLN A 9 -0.87 -0.59 12.08
C GLN A 9 -1.73 0.47 11.39
N HIS A 10 -1.13 1.61 11.01
CA HIS A 10 -1.85 2.71 10.34
C HIS A 10 -2.34 2.32 8.94
N LEU A 11 -1.54 1.54 8.21
CA LEU A 11 -1.93 0.98 6.92
C LEU A 11 -3.06 -0.05 7.04
N LEU A 12 -2.99 -0.94 8.04
CA LEU A 12 -4.07 -1.90 8.30
C LEU A 12 -5.37 -1.18 8.69
N LEU A 13 -5.31 -0.11 9.49
CA LEU A 13 -6.47 0.73 9.78
C LEU A 13 -7.02 1.39 8.51
N GLY A 14 -6.15 1.89 7.63
CA GLY A 14 -6.54 2.43 6.33
C GLY A 14 -7.23 1.38 5.45
N GLN A 15 -6.73 0.15 5.42
CA GLN A 15 -7.37 -0.95 4.72
C GLN A 15 -8.76 -1.25 5.28
N ASP A 16 -8.85 -1.43 6.61
CA ASP A 16 -10.07 -1.87 7.28
C ASP A 16 -11.16 -0.80 7.28
N GLN A 17 -10.81 0.48 7.45
CA GLN A 17 -11.76 1.57 7.63
C GLN A 17 -12.05 2.37 6.35
N LEU A 18 -11.07 2.46 5.45
CA LEU A 18 -11.13 3.31 4.26
C LEU A 18 -11.06 2.49 2.97
N GLY A 19 -10.93 1.16 3.05
CA GLY A 19 -10.81 0.29 1.88
C GLY A 19 -9.51 0.51 1.08
N LEU A 20 -8.50 1.12 1.70
CA LEU A 20 -7.25 1.44 1.02
C LEU A 20 -6.51 0.18 0.63
N ASP A 21 -5.86 0.27 -0.52
CA ASP A 21 -4.96 -0.75 -0.98
C ASP A 21 -3.57 -0.54 -0.38
N VAL A 22 -3.23 -1.37 0.60
CA VAL A 22 -1.96 -1.31 1.32
C VAL A 22 -0.77 -1.41 0.37
N LEU A 23 -0.87 -2.18 -0.72
CA LEU A 23 0.23 -2.33 -1.67
C LEU A 23 0.46 -1.04 -2.45
N TRP A 24 -0.62 -0.36 -2.86
CA TRP A 24 -0.49 0.97 -3.46
C TRP A 24 0.01 2.03 -2.48
N CYS A 25 -0.42 1.99 -1.22
CA CYS A 25 0.15 2.86 -0.19
C CYS A 25 1.65 2.62 -0.03
N LEU A 26 2.09 1.37 -0.04
CA LEU A 26 3.51 1.03 0.03
C LEU A 26 4.30 1.51 -1.18
N THR A 27 3.76 1.32 -2.38
CA THR A 27 4.35 1.81 -3.63
C THR A 27 4.44 3.34 -3.63
N ALA A 28 3.40 4.06 -3.19
CA ALA A 28 3.40 5.51 -3.08
C ALA A 28 4.52 6.02 -2.18
N LEU A 29 4.70 5.38 -1.03
CA LEU A 29 5.76 5.74 -0.10
C LEU A 29 7.14 5.39 -0.68
N TRP A 30 7.31 4.22 -1.28
CA TRP A 30 8.58 3.81 -1.90
C TRP A 30 8.99 4.75 -3.04
N LEU A 31 8.05 5.14 -3.90
CA LEU A 31 8.27 6.14 -4.94
C LEU A 31 8.76 7.47 -4.36
N ALA A 32 8.19 7.91 -3.23
CA ALA A 32 8.66 9.11 -2.57
C ALA A 32 10.13 8.98 -2.10
N GLU A 33 10.53 7.83 -1.53
CA GLU A 33 11.94 7.55 -1.20
C GLU A 33 12.86 7.60 -2.43
N GLN A 34 12.35 7.22 -3.61
CA GLN A 34 13.07 7.34 -4.89
C GLN A 34 13.02 8.75 -5.51
N LYS A 35 12.41 9.74 -4.82
CA LYS A 35 12.12 11.09 -5.35
C LYS A 35 11.25 11.08 -6.61
N GLN A 36 10.31 10.15 -6.69
CA GLN A 36 9.40 9.96 -7.81
C GLN A 36 7.95 10.24 -7.40
N ARG A 37 7.17 10.77 -8.34
CA ARG A 37 5.73 11.03 -8.15
C ARG A 37 4.91 9.82 -8.57
N LEU A 38 3.96 9.43 -7.72
CA LEU A 38 2.84 8.61 -8.14
C LEU A 38 1.85 9.50 -8.92
N THR A 39 1.39 9.03 -10.07
CA THR A 39 0.37 9.71 -10.87
C THR A 39 -0.82 8.78 -11.11
N PRO A 40 -2.03 9.31 -11.40
CA PRO A 40 -3.17 8.47 -11.77
C PRO A 40 -2.91 7.56 -12.98
N ALA A 41 -2.04 8.00 -13.91
CA ALA A 41 -1.63 7.20 -15.07
C ALA A 41 -0.75 6.02 -14.64
N LEU A 42 0.21 6.25 -13.75
CA LEU A 42 1.08 5.18 -13.21
C LEU A 42 0.29 4.16 -12.38
N MET A 43 -0.87 4.54 -11.83
CA MET A 43 -1.77 3.62 -11.14
C MET A 43 -2.51 2.63 -12.05
N GLN A 44 -2.50 2.84 -13.37
CA GLN A 44 -3.09 1.91 -14.33
C GLN A 44 -2.17 0.71 -14.52
N GLN A 45 -2.33 -0.33 -13.69
CA GLN A 45 -1.46 -1.50 -13.68
C GLN A 45 -2.29 -2.75 -13.91
N VAL A 46 -2.66 -3.01 -15.18
CA VAL A 46 -3.58 -4.09 -15.57
C VAL A 46 -3.24 -5.44 -14.93
N ALA A 47 -1.98 -5.85 -14.99
CA ALA A 47 -1.55 -7.12 -14.42
C ALA A 47 -1.72 -7.18 -12.89
N TYR A 48 -1.51 -6.05 -12.20
CA TYR A 48 -1.76 -5.95 -10.77
C TYR A 48 -3.25 -5.91 -10.45
N ASP A 49 -4.04 -5.14 -11.21
CA ASP A 49 -5.48 -4.99 -11.00
C ASP A 49 -6.22 -6.32 -11.19
N GLU A 50 -5.86 -7.08 -12.23
CA GLU A 50 -6.35 -8.44 -12.47
C GLU A 50 -5.94 -9.39 -11.34
N TRP A 51 -4.68 -9.33 -10.90
CA TRP A 51 -4.21 -10.18 -9.81
C TRP A 51 -4.93 -9.87 -8.49
N ARG A 52 -5.07 -8.59 -8.17
CA ARG A 52 -5.71 -8.10 -6.95
C ARG A 52 -7.17 -8.52 -6.88
N SER A 53 -7.91 -8.34 -7.97
CA SER A 53 -9.34 -8.68 -8.06
C SER A 53 -9.59 -10.18 -8.00
N ASN A 54 -8.71 -11.00 -8.59
CA ASN A 54 -8.88 -12.46 -8.63
C ASN A 54 -8.30 -13.19 -7.42
N MET A 55 -7.29 -12.62 -6.75
CA MET A 55 -6.56 -13.31 -5.68
C MET A 55 -6.66 -12.59 -4.34
N ILE A 56 -6.21 -11.34 -4.26
CA ILE A 56 -6.05 -10.65 -2.96
C ILE A 56 -7.40 -10.35 -2.31
N ILE A 57 -8.32 -9.70 -3.06
CA ILE A 57 -9.64 -9.33 -2.52
C ILE A 57 -10.43 -10.57 -2.09
N PRO A 58 -10.57 -11.64 -2.91
CA PRO A 58 -11.32 -12.81 -2.50
C PRO A 58 -10.75 -13.51 -1.26
N LEU A 59 -9.42 -13.65 -1.17
CA LEU A 59 -8.78 -14.25 0.01
C LEU A 59 -9.04 -13.43 1.28
N ARG A 60 -8.95 -12.10 1.17
CA ARG A 60 -9.23 -11.18 2.28
C ARG A 60 -10.69 -11.25 2.72
N GLU A 61 -11.63 -11.29 1.79
CA GLU A 61 -13.06 -11.44 2.09
C GLU A 61 -13.36 -12.77 2.78
N LEU A 62 -12.80 -13.88 2.28
CA LEU A 62 -12.93 -15.19 2.94
C LEU A 62 -12.37 -15.16 4.36
N ARG A 63 -11.23 -14.49 4.57
CA ARG A 63 -10.65 -14.31 5.90
C ARG A 63 -11.55 -13.50 6.83
N TYR A 64 -12.24 -12.47 6.33
CA TYR A 64 -13.17 -11.67 7.14
C TYR A 64 -14.47 -12.40 7.49
N ARG A 65 -14.87 -13.41 6.70
CA ARG A 65 -16.03 -14.27 7.01
C ARG A 65 -15.76 -15.29 8.11
N CYS A 66 -14.49 -15.60 8.39
CA CYS A 66 -14.10 -16.55 9.43
C CYS A 66 -14.22 -15.93 10.83
N ASP A 67 -14.76 -16.67 11.78
CA ASP A 67 -14.74 -16.25 13.18
C ASP A 67 -13.31 -16.27 13.74
N LYS A 68 -12.96 -15.28 14.56
CA LYS A 68 -11.60 -15.12 15.10
C LYS A 68 -11.21 -16.25 16.06
N THR A 69 -12.17 -16.89 16.70
CA THR A 69 -11.96 -17.91 17.74
C THR A 69 -12.25 -19.31 17.23
N ARG A 70 -13.43 -19.52 16.63
CA ARG A 70 -13.91 -20.83 16.17
C ARG A 70 -13.17 -21.31 14.92
N ASP A 71 -12.84 -20.40 14.02
CA ASP A 71 -12.22 -20.70 12.73
C ASP A 71 -10.75 -20.28 12.68
N ALA A 72 -10.09 -20.12 13.84
CA ALA A 72 -8.75 -19.54 13.95
C ALA A 72 -7.71 -20.20 13.03
N ALA A 73 -7.75 -21.53 12.90
CA ALA A 73 -6.84 -22.27 12.01
C ALA A 73 -7.07 -21.93 10.53
N LEU A 74 -8.32 -21.94 10.07
CA LEU A 74 -8.68 -21.57 8.70
C LEU A 74 -8.36 -20.10 8.41
N ARG A 75 -8.68 -19.21 9.36
CA ARG A 75 -8.39 -17.78 9.26
C ARG A 75 -6.89 -17.52 9.11
N ASN A 76 -6.04 -18.25 9.83
CA ASN A 76 -4.58 -18.15 9.73
C ASN A 76 -4.06 -18.70 8.39
N ALA A 77 -4.64 -19.79 7.88
CA ALA A 77 -4.30 -20.32 6.56
C ALA A 77 -4.66 -19.33 5.44
N LEU A 78 -5.84 -18.70 5.51
CA LEU A 78 -6.26 -17.66 4.58
C LEU A 78 -5.37 -16.42 4.68
N LEU A 79 -4.96 -16.01 5.89
CA LEU A 79 -4.00 -14.92 6.07
C LEU A 79 -2.67 -15.24 5.39
N ALA A 80 -2.14 -16.46 5.57
CA ALA A 80 -0.90 -16.87 4.91
C ALA A 80 -1.03 -16.85 3.37
N ALA A 81 -2.17 -17.30 2.84
CA ALA A 81 -2.45 -17.25 1.41
C ALA A 81 -2.58 -15.80 0.90
N GLU A 82 -3.29 -14.93 1.63
CA GLU A 82 -3.40 -13.49 1.31
C GLU A 82 -2.02 -12.83 1.27
N LEU A 83 -1.18 -13.06 2.29
CA LEU A 83 0.19 -12.53 2.32
C LEU A 83 1.06 -13.03 1.16
N ALA A 84 0.87 -14.29 0.73
CA ALA A 84 1.56 -14.81 -0.46
C ALA A 84 1.06 -14.14 -1.74
N ALA A 85 -0.24 -13.90 -1.87
CA ALA A 85 -0.82 -13.18 -2.99
C ALA A 85 -0.37 -11.71 -3.01
N GLU A 86 -0.29 -11.04 -1.86
CA GLU A 86 0.25 -9.69 -1.73
C GLU A 86 1.73 -9.62 -2.12
N LYS A 87 2.55 -10.61 -1.73
CA LYS A 87 3.95 -10.69 -2.18
C LYS A 87 4.08 -10.81 -3.70
N ARG A 88 3.17 -11.51 -4.37
CA ARG A 88 3.12 -11.51 -5.85
C ARG A 88 2.64 -10.16 -6.39
N GLY A 89 1.63 -9.57 -5.75
CA GLY A 89 1.08 -8.26 -6.11
C GLY A 89 2.13 -7.14 -6.09
N ILE A 90 2.94 -7.07 -5.03
CA ILE A 90 4.00 -6.06 -4.93
C ILE A 90 5.07 -6.24 -6.02
N ALA A 91 5.39 -7.49 -6.41
CA ALA A 91 6.31 -7.75 -7.52
C ALA A 91 5.73 -7.32 -8.88
N LEU A 92 4.41 -7.45 -9.08
CA LEU A 92 3.73 -6.94 -10.28
C LEU A 92 3.76 -5.41 -10.32
N LEU A 93 3.45 -4.74 -9.20
CA LEU A 93 3.56 -3.28 -9.10
C LEU A 93 4.98 -2.81 -9.36
N TYR A 94 5.99 -3.46 -8.77
CA TYR A 94 7.39 -3.10 -8.99
C TYR A 94 7.75 -3.16 -10.48
N ALA A 95 7.45 -4.27 -11.16
CA ALA A 95 7.75 -4.43 -12.59
C ALA A 95 7.00 -3.42 -13.48
N GLY A 96 5.73 -3.14 -13.15
CA GLY A 96 4.91 -2.20 -13.92
C GLY A 96 5.29 -0.73 -13.70
N VAL A 97 5.84 -0.40 -12.52
CA VAL A 97 6.36 0.93 -12.20
C VAL A 97 7.75 1.11 -12.78
N GLU A 98 8.70 0.20 -12.53
CA GLU A 98 10.08 0.29 -13.04
C GLU A 98 10.16 0.35 -14.59
N GLY A 99 9.26 -0.35 -15.28
CA GLY A 99 9.17 -0.33 -16.74
C GLY A 99 8.51 0.93 -17.34
N ASN A 100 8.06 1.87 -16.50
CA ASN A 100 7.35 3.06 -16.97
C ASN A 100 8.31 4.24 -17.17
N ASN A 101 8.52 4.62 -18.43
CA ASN A 101 9.40 5.74 -18.80
C ASN A 101 8.81 7.13 -18.46
N ASP A 102 7.54 7.22 -18.08
CA ASP A 102 6.87 8.47 -17.70
C ASP A 102 7.06 8.80 -16.22
N ILE A 103 7.88 8.04 -15.49
CA ILE A 103 8.24 8.41 -14.11
C ILE A 103 9.13 9.65 -14.16
N VAL A 104 8.54 10.78 -13.77
CA VAL A 104 9.23 12.07 -13.68
C VAL A 104 9.95 12.15 -12.32
N PRO A 105 11.30 12.20 -12.29
CA PRO A 105 12.03 12.52 -11.07
C PRO A 105 11.65 13.92 -10.60
N VAL A 106 11.54 14.09 -9.29
CA VAL A 106 11.30 15.41 -8.71
C VAL A 106 12.60 15.94 -8.14
N GLU A 107 13.12 17.00 -8.75
CA GLU A 107 14.21 17.79 -8.20
C GLU A 107 13.67 18.70 -7.09
N ASP A 108 14.49 18.91 -6.04
CA ASP A 108 14.25 19.88 -4.95
C ASP A 108 12.88 19.80 -4.25
N CYS A 109 12.36 18.59 -4.05
CA CYS A 109 11.13 18.34 -3.30
C CYS A 109 11.43 17.79 -1.90
N ASP A 110 10.78 18.36 -0.89
CA ASP A 110 10.76 17.78 0.45
C ASP A 110 10.10 16.40 0.41
N LEU A 111 10.71 15.42 1.08
CA LEU A 111 10.23 14.05 1.11
C LEU A 111 8.85 13.96 1.79
N GLU A 112 8.57 14.83 2.77
CA GLU A 112 7.24 14.90 3.39
C GLU A 112 6.18 15.35 2.39
N GLU A 113 6.45 16.42 1.64
CA GLU A 113 5.56 16.91 0.60
C GLU A 113 5.31 15.83 -0.47
N LEU A 114 6.36 15.11 -0.88
CA LEU A 114 6.24 14.04 -1.86
C LEU A 114 5.41 12.86 -1.36
N VAL A 115 5.58 12.45 -0.10
CA VAL A 115 4.75 11.42 0.53
C VAL A 115 3.29 11.86 0.55
N GLN A 116 3.00 13.09 0.98
CA GLN A 116 1.62 13.61 1.00
C GLN A 116 1.01 13.64 -0.40
N ARG A 117 1.77 14.08 -1.41
CA ARG A 117 1.33 14.14 -2.81
C ARG A 117 1.10 12.76 -3.41
N ASN A 118 1.95 11.78 -3.12
CA ASN A 118 1.75 10.42 -3.64
C ASN A 118 0.55 9.75 -2.99
N LEU A 119 0.36 9.92 -1.67
CA LEU A 119 -0.79 9.35 -0.96
C LEU A 119 -2.12 10.00 -1.32
N SER A 120 -2.12 11.29 -1.70
CA SER A 120 -3.35 11.98 -2.12
C SER A 120 -3.91 11.48 -3.45
N VAL A 121 -3.11 10.76 -4.25
CA VAL A 121 -3.60 10.03 -5.42
C VAL A 121 -4.50 8.86 -5.00
N LEU A 122 -4.25 8.27 -3.82
CA LEU A 122 -4.96 7.08 -3.32
C LEU A 122 -6.23 7.43 -2.52
N THR A 123 -6.27 8.59 -1.88
CA THR A 123 -7.37 8.98 -1.01
C THR A 123 -7.45 10.49 -0.78
N ASP A 124 -8.66 10.99 -0.55
CA ASP A 124 -8.93 12.38 -0.15
C ASP A 124 -8.86 12.59 1.38
N ARG A 125 -8.57 11.53 2.15
CA ARG A 125 -8.57 11.53 3.62
C ARG A 125 -7.30 12.18 4.17
N GLY A 126 -7.24 13.51 4.09
CA GLY A 126 -6.08 14.31 4.49
C GLY A 126 -5.56 14.03 5.91
N GLN A 127 -6.45 13.79 6.89
CA GLN A 127 -6.04 13.44 8.26
C GLN A 127 -5.29 12.10 8.32
N TRP A 128 -5.76 11.09 7.56
CA TRP A 128 -5.11 9.78 7.50
C TRP A 128 -3.74 9.88 6.82
N ILE A 129 -3.65 10.67 5.73
CA ILE A 129 -2.40 10.93 5.01
C ILE A 129 -1.39 11.61 5.93
N HIS A 130 -1.81 12.68 6.62
CA HIS A 130 -0.96 13.45 7.51
C HIS A 130 -0.40 12.59 8.65
N ALA A 131 -1.25 11.75 9.26
CA ALA A 131 -0.82 10.82 10.30
C ALA A 131 0.21 9.79 9.80
N LEU A 132 0.02 9.25 8.58
CA LEU A 132 0.99 8.34 7.97
C LEU A 132 2.33 9.04 7.67
N ALA A 133 2.29 10.25 7.11
CA ALA A 133 3.48 11.04 6.82
C ALA A 133 4.28 11.35 8.10
N GLN A 134 3.60 11.71 9.20
CA GLN A 134 4.25 11.90 10.50
C GLN A 134 4.92 10.61 11.02
N LEU A 135 4.28 9.45 10.86
CA LEU A 135 4.87 8.16 11.26
C LEU A 135 6.11 7.82 10.44
N CYS A 136 6.15 8.22 9.17
CA CYS A 136 7.35 8.08 8.36
C CYS A 136 8.53 8.84 8.98
N TRP A 137 8.34 10.01 9.59
CA TRP A 137 9.43 10.86 10.12
C TRP A 137 9.66 10.79 11.63
N LYS A 138 8.77 10.18 12.42
CA LYS A 138 9.00 9.88 13.84
C LYS A 138 10.01 8.73 14.01
N SER A 139 11.27 9.01 13.71
CA SER A 139 12.45 8.30 14.21
C SER A 139 13.66 9.23 14.07
N ASN A 140 13.78 10.16 15.02
CA ASN A 140 15.00 10.81 15.49
C ASN A 140 14.66 11.46 16.84
N GLY A 141 14.62 10.62 17.87
CA GLY A 141 14.49 10.96 19.28
C GLY A 141 15.00 9.78 20.09
#